data_AF-A0A423S0X9-F1
#
_entry.id   AF-A0A423S0X9-F1
#
_cell.length_a   1.000
_cell.length_b   1.000
_cell.length_c   1.000
_cell.angle_alpha   90.00
_cell.angle_beta   90.00
_cell.angle_gamma   90.00
#
_symmetry.space_group_name_H-M   'P 1'
#
loop_
_entity.id
_entity.type
_entity.pdbx_description
1 polymer ?
#
loop_
_entity_poly.entity_id
_entity_poly.type
_entity_poly.pdbx_seq_one_letter_code
_entity_poly.pdbx_strand_id
1 'polypeptide(L)'
;MSWRFIFAILALFMAASAWGGLRLGEWLVANGPMASAAPGRPEIAPVPVLDADGRPFSAQPPQPLVSGRLAIPEPFESVAWEVVNENPTNLLASNVISIATTRITMAEAEQIAALESGRLMGIADVGDLISSIGKQGGQSGTPLQPVEMPDQPPAPALDNTGSLPAQQGSHPSAWLAQLRSDLQACNAQSFFDRPSCAWAARNKYCTPNNAWGKVEDCPAKNF
;
A
#
# COMPACT_ATOMS: atom_id res chain seq x y z
N MET A 1 -6.51 49.97 49.46
CA MET A 1 -6.48 50.42 48.05
C MET A 1 -7.91 50.72 47.62
N SER A 2 -8.18 51.88 47.01
CA SER A 2 -9.56 52.25 46.63
C SER A 2 -10.03 51.33 45.50
N TRP A 3 -11.23 50.75 45.65
CA TRP A 3 -11.90 49.93 44.63
C TRP A 3 -11.87 50.59 43.24
N ARG A 4 -11.98 51.91 43.17
CA ARG A 4 -11.96 52.67 41.91
C ARG A 4 -10.64 52.54 41.15
N PHE A 5 -9.50 52.46 41.85
CA PHE A 5 -8.21 52.21 41.20
C PHE A 5 -8.14 50.81 40.59
N ILE A 6 -8.75 49.81 41.24
CA ILE A 6 -8.81 48.44 40.71
C ILE A 6 -9.60 48.42 39.39
N PHE A 7 -10.76 49.09 39.32
CA PHE A 7 -11.54 49.17 38.09
C PHE A 7 -10.83 49.93 36.97
N ALA A 8 -10.14 51.02 37.30
CA ALA A 8 -9.40 51.80 36.30
C ALA A 8 -8.26 50.98 35.68
N ILE A 9 -7.52 50.23 36.51
CA ILE A 9 -6.43 49.35 36.04
C ILE A 9 -6.99 48.20 35.19
N LEU A 10 -8.07 47.57 35.64
CA LEU A 10 -8.73 46.49 34.89
C LEU A 10 -9.22 46.96 33.51
N ALA A 11 -9.87 48.12 33.45
CA ALA A 11 -10.33 48.69 32.19
C ALA A 11 -9.16 49.00 31.24
N LEU A 12 -8.04 49.51 31.77
CA LEU A 12 -6.85 49.80 30.98
C LEU A 12 -6.22 48.53 30.40
N PHE A 13 -6.07 47.48 31.21
CA PHE A 13 -5.55 46.20 30.72
C PHE A 13 -6.49 45.54 29.70
N MET A 14 -7.81 45.66 29.90
CA MET A 14 -8.79 45.13 28.96
C MET A 14 -8.68 45.84 27.60
N ALA A 15 -8.57 47.17 27.59
CA ALA A 15 -8.40 47.95 26.38
C ALA A 15 -7.06 47.64 25.68
N ALA A 16 -5.97 47.56 26.43
CA ALA A 16 -4.65 47.24 25.89
C ALA A 16 -4.60 45.83 25.27
N SER A 17 -5.22 44.84 25.92
CA SER A 17 -5.32 43.47 25.42
C SER A 17 -6.12 43.39 24.11
N ALA A 18 -7.30 44.02 24.08
CA ALA A 18 -8.14 44.06 22.88
C ALA A 18 -7.43 44.71 21.69
N TRP A 19 -6.73 45.82 21.94
CA TRP A 19 -6.01 46.53 20.88
C TRP A 19 -4.80 45.73 20.36
N GLY A 20 -4.04 45.12 21.27
CA GLY A 20 -2.92 44.26 20.92
C GLY A 20 -3.36 43.04 20.10
N GLY A 21 -4.48 42.41 20.48
CA GLY A 21 -5.05 41.27 19.75
C GLY A 21 -5.44 41.61 18.31
N LEU A 22 -6.09 42.76 18.09
CA LEU A 22 -6.45 43.22 16.75
C LEU A 22 -5.23 43.48 15.87
N ARG A 23 -4.20 44.15 16.41
CA ARG A 23 -2.96 44.43 15.68
C ARG A 23 -2.17 43.17 15.35
N LEU A 24 -2.11 42.23 16.29
CA LEU A 24 -1.47 40.93 16.06
C LEU A 24 -2.22 40.14 14.99
N GLY A 25 -3.56 40.18 15.01
CA GLY A 25 -4.41 39.53 14.01
C GLY A 25 -4.13 40.05 12.60
N GLU A 26 -4.12 41.37 12.40
CA GLU A 26 -3.77 41.96 11.11
C GLU A 26 -2.36 41.57 10.66
N TRP A 27 -1.40 41.54 11.58
CA TRP A 27 -0.02 41.14 11.28
C TRP A 27 0.07 39.65 10.89
N LEU A 28 -0.66 38.77 11.56
CA LEU A 28 -0.74 37.34 11.25
C LEU A 28 -1.38 37.08 9.89
N VAL A 29 -2.38 37.86 9.50
CA VAL A 29 -3.01 37.75 8.17
C VAL A 29 -2.03 38.22 7.10
N ALA A 30 -1.32 39.32 7.33
CA ALA A 30 -0.35 39.86 6.38
C ALA A 30 0.91 38.99 6.20
N ASN A 31 1.36 38.32 7.28
CA ASN A 31 2.56 37.47 7.27
C ASN A 31 2.25 35.97 7.30
N GLY A 32 0.97 35.61 7.20
CA GLY A 32 0.55 34.22 7.15
C GLY A 32 1.00 33.56 5.85
N PRO A 33 1.38 32.28 5.88
CA PRO A 33 1.62 31.53 4.65
C PRO A 33 0.32 31.51 3.83
N MET A 34 0.42 31.67 2.51
CA MET A 34 -0.73 31.51 1.62
C MET A 34 -1.29 30.10 1.82
N ALA A 35 -2.56 30.01 2.22
CA ALA A 35 -3.22 28.73 2.39
C ALA A 35 -3.22 28.00 1.04
N SER A 36 -2.63 26.80 1.00
CA SER A 36 -2.78 25.91 -0.14
C SER A 36 -4.26 25.69 -0.39
N ALA A 37 -4.69 25.89 -1.63
CA ALA A 37 -6.09 25.79 -2.03
C ALA A 37 -6.73 24.52 -1.44
N ALA A 38 -7.84 24.70 -0.73
CA ALA A 38 -8.63 23.58 -0.24
C ALA A 38 -9.12 22.76 -1.45
N PRO A 39 -8.97 21.42 -1.43
CA PRO A 39 -9.46 20.59 -2.54
C PRO A 39 -10.97 20.80 -2.68
N GLY A 40 -11.40 21.34 -3.84
CA GLY A 40 -12.81 21.52 -4.16
C GLY A 40 -13.33 22.96 -4.21
N ARG A 41 -12.51 23.99 -3.98
CA ARG A 41 -12.90 25.37 -4.33
C ARG A 41 -12.48 25.65 -5.77
N PRO A 42 -13.38 26.09 -6.68
CA PRO A 42 -12.98 26.63 -7.97
C PRO A 42 -12.32 27.97 -7.70
N GLU A 43 -11.03 27.92 -7.34
CA GLU A 43 -10.12 29.02 -7.54
C GLU A 43 -10.24 29.41 -9.01
N ILE A 44 -10.42 30.70 -9.28
CA ILE A 44 -10.47 31.23 -10.65
C ILE A 44 -9.19 30.74 -11.30
N ALA A 45 -9.30 29.67 -12.11
CA ALA A 45 -8.15 29.01 -12.67
C ALA A 45 -7.35 30.09 -13.39
N PRO A 46 -6.06 30.30 -13.04
CA PRO A 46 -5.25 31.26 -13.76
C PRO A 46 -5.38 30.90 -15.23
N VAL A 47 -5.90 31.84 -16.03
CA VAL A 47 -6.12 31.62 -17.46
C VAL A 47 -4.80 31.07 -18.01
N PRO A 48 -4.79 29.82 -18.51
CA PRO A 48 -3.55 29.21 -18.95
C PRO A 48 -3.01 30.08 -20.07
N VAL A 49 -1.80 30.61 -19.90
CA VAL A 49 -1.10 31.31 -20.98
C VAL A 49 -0.96 30.29 -22.09
N LEU A 50 -1.57 30.52 -23.25
CA LEU A 50 -1.50 29.60 -24.37
C LEU A 50 -0.31 29.97 -25.25
N ASP A 51 0.38 28.96 -25.76
CA ASP A 51 1.39 29.11 -26.80
C ASP A 51 0.73 29.48 -28.15
N ALA A 52 1.53 29.79 -29.18
CA ALA A 52 1.07 30.05 -30.53
C ALA A 52 0.19 28.93 -31.11
N ASP A 53 0.39 27.70 -30.64
CA ASP A 53 -0.38 26.51 -31.02
C ASP A 53 -1.65 26.29 -30.19
N GLY A 54 -2.02 27.23 -29.30
CA GLY A 54 -3.23 27.12 -28.48
C GLY A 54 -3.14 26.04 -27.38
N ARG A 55 -1.93 25.62 -27.01
CA ARG A 55 -1.66 24.68 -25.92
C ARG A 55 -1.21 25.44 -24.67
N PRO A 56 -1.49 24.97 -23.44
CA PRO A 56 -1.02 25.62 -22.23
C PRO A 56 0.51 25.70 -22.23
N PHE A 57 1.05 26.91 -22.09
CA PHE A 57 2.47 27.21 -22.07
C PHE A 57 3.09 26.63 -20.80
N SER A 58 3.91 25.60 -20.98
CA SER A 58 4.82 25.09 -19.95
C SER A 58 6.22 25.56 -20.30
N ALA A 59 6.87 26.32 -19.41
CA ALA A 59 8.26 26.69 -19.56
C ALA A 59 9.14 25.44 -19.33
N GLN A 60 9.25 24.57 -20.34
CA GLN A 60 10.09 23.38 -20.26
C GLN A 60 11.56 23.82 -20.36
N PRO A 61 12.43 23.45 -19.40
CA PRO A 61 13.84 23.76 -19.49
C PRO A 61 14.48 23.02 -20.68
N PRO A 62 15.48 23.60 -21.35
CA PRO A 62 16.15 22.96 -22.47
C PRO A 62 16.91 21.72 -21.99
N GLN A 63 16.69 20.59 -22.65
CA GLN A 63 17.34 19.32 -22.35
C GLN A 63 18.53 19.10 -23.28
N PRO A 64 19.56 18.35 -22.85
CA PRO A 64 20.62 17.91 -23.75
C PRO A 64 20.06 16.90 -24.75
N LEU A 65 20.06 17.25 -26.03
CA LEU A 65 19.70 16.32 -27.11
C LEU A 65 20.83 15.30 -27.36
N VAL A 66 20.50 14.25 -28.10
CA VAL A 66 21.47 13.29 -28.65
C VAL A 66 22.57 13.96 -29.49
N SER A 67 22.31 15.14 -30.03
CA SER A 67 23.28 15.98 -30.76
C SER A 67 24.18 16.82 -29.84
N GLY A 68 24.05 16.71 -28.51
CA GLY A 68 24.79 17.47 -27.50
C GLY A 68 24.36 18.94 -27.36
N ARG A 69 23.32 19.38 -28.07
CA ARG A 69 22.79 20.75 -27.97
C ARG A 69 21.69 20.82 -26.91
N LEU A 70 21.62 21.93 -26.20
CA LEU A 70 20.51 22.24 -25.30
C LEU A 70 19.32 22.74 -26.13
N ALA A 71 18.24 21.96 -26.17
CA ALA A 71 16.99 22.31 -26.85
C ALA A 71 15.81 21.57 -26.23
N ILE A 72 14.60 22.00 -26.54
CA ILE A 72 13.38 21.27 -26.17
C ILE A 72 13.24 20.12 -27.17
N PRO A 73 13.16 18.86 -26.73
CA PRO A 73 12.92 17.74 -27.63
C PRO A 73 11.62 17.94 -28.41
N GLU A 74 11.63 17.63 -29.71
CA GLU A 74 10.42 17.60 -30.52
C GLU A 74 9.47 16.52 -29.95
N PRO A 75 8.17 16.81 -29.84
CA PRO A 75 7.21 15.82 -29.38
C PRO A 75 7.19 14.66 -30.38
N PHE A 76 7.22 13.43 -29.85
CA PHE A 76 7.05 12.25 -30.69
C PHE A 76 5.63 12.26 -31.28
N GLU A 77 5.49 11.84 -32.53
CA GLU A 77 4.19 11.63 -33.15
C GLU A 77 3.44 10.57 -32.33
N SER A 78 2.24 10.91 -31.86
CA SER A 78 1.42 9.99 -31.09
C SER A 78 1.00 8.84 -32.00
N VAL A 79 1.61 7.68 -31.82
CA VAL A 79 1.16 6.45 -32.48
C VAL A 79 -0.20 6.09 -31.91
N ALA A 80 -1.21 5.99 -32.77
CA ALA A 80 -2.51 5.43 -32.42
C ALA A 80 -2.33 3.94 -32.12
N TRP A 81 -2.02 3.61 -30.86
CA TRP A 81 -2.05 2.24 -30.40
C TRP A 81 -3.52 1.82 -30.34
N GLU A 82 -3.93 1.01 -31.30
CA GLU A 82 -5.23 0.35 -31.26
C GLU A 82 -5.07 -0.95 -30.47
N VAL A 83 -5.78 -1.09 -29.36
CA VAL A 83 -5.92 -2.39 -28.71
C VAL A 83 -6.83 -3.19 -29.61
N VAL A 84 -6.26 -4.13 -30.35
CA VAL A 84 -7.04 -5.11 -31.10
C VAL A 84 -7.87 -5.86 -30.05
N ASN A 85 -9.17 -5.57 -30.01
CA ASN A 85 -10.13 -6.28 -29.15
C ASN A 85 -10.36 -7.67 -29.76
N GLU A 86 -9.34 -8.50 -29.73
CA GLU A 86 -9.46 -9.91 -30.07
C GLU A 86 -10.37 -10.56 -29.04
N ASN A 87 -11.29 -11.39 -29.53
CA ASN A 87 -12.25 -12.07 -28.67
C ASN A 87 -11.47 -12.80 -27.55
N PRO A 88 -11.73 -12.55 -26.26
CA PRO A 88 -10.92 -13.09 -25.16
C PRO A 88 -10.82 -14.62 -25.19
N THR A 89 -11.77 -15.30 -25.84
CA THR A 89 -11.71 -16.74 -26.15
C THR A 89 -10.50 -17.15 -26.98
N ASN A 90 -10.01 -16.32 -27.89
CA ASN A 90 -8.84 -16.62 -28.72
C ASN A 90 -7.54 -16.46 -27.91
N LEU A 91 -7.49 -15.51 -26.98
CA LEU A 91 -6.38 -15.34 -26.04
C LEU A 91 -6.36 -16.47 -25.00
N LEU A 92 -7.52 -16.91 -24.52
CA LEU A 92 -7.66 -18.06 -23.62
C LEU A 92 -7.32 -19.39 -24.30
N ALA A 93 -7.50 -19.49 -25.62
CA ALA A 93 -7.06 -20.63 -26.43
C ALA A 93 -5.54 -20.67 -26.63
N SER A 94 -4.81 -19.60 -26.30
CA SER A 94 -3.36 -19.63 -26.26
C SER A 94 -2.92 -20.44 -25.04
N ASN A 95 -2.29 -21.59 -25.31
CA ASN A 95 -1.84 -22.59 -24.33
C ASN A 95 -0.94 -22.03 -23.21
N VAL A 96 -0.45 -20.80 -23.35
CA VAL A 96 0.36 -20.10 -22.34
C VAL A 96 -0.50 -19.56 -21.19
N ILE A 97 -1.73 -19.14 -21.46
CA ILE A 97 -2.62 -18.53 -20.45
C ILE A 97 -3.40 -19.60 -19.69
N SER A 98 -3.73 -20.72 -20.33
CA SER A 98 -4.50 -21.81 -19.71
C SER A 98 -3.81 -22.39 -18.48
N ILE A 99 -2.47 -22.43 -18.45
CA ILE A 99 -1.67 -22.95 -17.31
C ILE A 99 -1.78 -22.03 -16.07
N ALA A 100 -1.88 -20.71 -16.28
CA ALA A 100 -1.93 -19.73 -15.18
C ALA A 100 -3.32 -19.69 -14.50
N THR A 101 -4.38 -20.07 -15.21
CA THR A 101 -5.77 -19.97 -14.71
C THR A 101 -6.40 -21.30 -14.35
N THR A 102 -5.79 -22.44 -14.70
CA THR A 102 -6.29 -23.76 -14.31
C THR A 102 -6.21 -23.97 -12.80
N ARG A 103 -7.36 -24.26 -12.18
CA ARG A 103 -7.44 -24.71 -10.79
C ARG A 103 -7.17 -26.21 -10.77
N ILE A 104 -5.95 -26.61 -10.39
CA ILE A 104 -5.61 -28.01 -10.16
C ILE A 104 -6.02 -28.42 -8.75
N THR A 105 -6.54 -29.64 -8.60
CA THR A 105 -6.79 -30.23 -7.28
C THR A 105 -5.47 -30.77 -6.70
N MET A 106 -5.35 -30.91 -5.37
CA MET A 106 -4.12 -31.42 -4.76
C MET A 106 -3.72 -32.82 -5.26
N ALA A 107 -4.70 -33.71 -5.46
CA ALA A 107 -4.44 -35.05 -6.00
C ALA A 107 -3.93 -35.00 -7.46
N GLU A 108 -4.43 -34.06 -8.25
CA GLU A 108 -3.96 -33.84 -9.62
C GLU A 108 -2.56 -33.19 -9.65
N ALA A 109 -2.26 -32.32 -8.68
CA ALA A 109 -0.93 -31.74 -8.51
C ALA A 109 0.13 -32.81 -8.18
N GLU A 110 -0.19 -33.76 -7.30
CA GLU A 110 0.67 -34.91 -6.99
C GLU A 110 0.91 -35.77 -8.24
N GLN A 111 -0.12 -35.96 -9.07
CA GLN A 111 -0.02 -36.75 -10.29
C GLN A 111 0.80 -36.06 -11.39
N ILE A 112 0.73 -34.73 -11.50
CA ILE A 112 1.57 -33.92 -12.40
C ILE A 112 3.03 -33.92 -11.91
N ALA A 113 3.25 -33.80 -10.60
CA ALA A 113 4.58 -33.87 -10.00
C ALA A 113 5.22 -35.26 -10.15
N ALA A 114 4.41 -36.33 -10.09
CA ALA A 114 4.85 -37.70 -10.33
C ALA A 114 5.15 -38.01 -11.80
N LEU A 115 4.72 -37.15 -12.74
CA LEU A 115 5.08 -37.24 -14.17
C LEU A 115 6.49 -36.66 -14.39
N GLU A 116 7.45 -37.18 -13.62
CA GLU A 116 8.84 -36.80 -13.61
C GLU A 116 9.56 -37.40 -14.83
N SER A 117 9.47 -36.73 -15.98
CA SER A 117 10.52 -36.76 -17.04
C SER A 117 10.11 -36.01 -18.31
N GLY A 118 10.36 -34.70 -18.32
CA GLY A 118 10.86 -34.06 -19.54
C GLY A 118 9.85 -33.38 -20.48
N ARG A 119 8.82 -32.69 -19.98
CA ARG A 119 7.99 -31.85 -20.88
C ARG A 119 7.42 -30.55 -20.33
N LEU A 120 7.95 -30.03 -19.22
CA LEU A 120 7.61 -28.70 -18.72
C LEU A 120 8.82 -27.77 -18.84
N MET A 121 9.20 -27.42 -20.08
CA MET A 121 10.12 -26.30 -20.33
C MET A 121 9.34 -24.99 -20.10
N GLY A 122 9.46 -24.45 -18.90
CA GLY A 122 8.93 -23.14 -18.52
C GLY A 122 9.96 -22.40 -17.67
N ILE A 123 9.73 -21.10 -17.45
CA ILE A 123 10.66 -20.15 -16.80
C ILE A 123 11.11 -20.59 -15.37
N ALA A 124 10.48 -21.61 -14.79
CA ALA A 124 10.86 -22.22 -13.51
C ALA A 124 11.91 -23.35 -13.62
N ASP A 125 12.29 -23.80 -14.82
CA ASP A 125 13.37 -24.79 -15.02
C ASP A 125 14.75 -24.10 -14.97
N VAL A 126 15.11 -23.65 -13.77
CA VAL A 126 16.44 -23.10 -13.47
C VAL A 126 17.46 -24.23 -13.19
N GLY A 127 17.00 -25.48 -13.13
CA GLY A 127 17.81 -26.66 -12.82
C GLY A 127 18.73 -27.09 -13.96
N ASP A 128 18.23 -27.08 -15.21
CA ASP A 128 19.06 -27.41 -16.37
C ASP A 128 20.02 -26.26 -16.75
N LEU A 129 19.64 -25.01 -16.51
CA LEU A 129 20.53 -23.86 -16.70
C LEU A 129 21.72 -23.90 -15.73
N ILE A 130 21.49 -24.25 -14.47
CA ILE A 130 22.55 -24.46 -13.46
C ILE A 130 23.44 -25.67 -13.81
N SER A 131 22.88 -26.73 -14.38
CA SER A 131 23.64 -27.90 -14.85
C SER A 131 24.52 -27.58 -16.07
N SER A 132 24.06 -26.70 -16.97
CA SER A 132 24.83 -26.25 -18.13
C SER A 132 25.94 -25.24 -17.76
N ILE A 133 25.71 -24.37 -16.77
CA ILE A 133 26.72 -23.46 -16.21
C ILE A 133 27.79 -24.26 -15.43
N GLY A 134 27.41 -25.36 -14.79
CA GLY A 134 28.32 -26.25 -14.05
C GLY A 134 29.31 -27.06 -14.91
N LYS A 135 29.21 -27.03 -16.24
CA LYS A 135 30.14 -27.74 -17.15
C LYS A 135 31.20 -26.83 -17.79
N GLN A 136 31.14 -25.52 -17.58
CA GLN A 136 32.11 -24.54 -18.08
C GLN A 136 32.63 -23.64 -16.95
N GLY A 137 33.17 -24.24 -15.89
CA GLY A 137 33.85 -23.45 -14.85
C GLY A 137 34.19 -24.31 -13.65
N GLY A 138 35.47 -24.67 -13.52
CA GLY A 138 35.94 -25.52 -12.44
C GLY A 138 35.69 -24.94 -11.04
N GLN A 139 35.56 -25.88 -10.09
CA GLN A 139 35.84 -25.73 -8.66
C GLN A 139 34.86 -24.87 -7.85
N SER A 140 33.78 -25.50 -7.38
CA SER A 140 33.50 -25.61 -5.93
C SER A 140 32.19 -26.38 -5.73
N GLY A 141 32.33 -27.66 -5.40
CA GLY A 141 31.21 -28.44 -4.89
C GLY A 141 30.86 -27.95 -3.50
N THR A 142 29.74 -27.26 -3.39
CA THR A 142 28.97 -27.16 -2.14
C THR A 142 27.51 -27.33 -2.52
N PRO A 143 26.84 -28.44 -2.15
CA PRO A 143 25.39 -28.44 -2.15
C PRO A 143 24.94 -27.31 -1.22
N LEU A 144 23.95 -26.51 -1.64
CA LEU A 144 23.22 -25.66 -0.71
C LEU A 144 22.68 -26.61 0.36
N GLN A 145 23.25 -26.55 1.57
CA GLN A 145 22.83 -27.40 2.67
C GLN A 145 21.36 -27.11 2.95
N PRO A 146 20.55 -28.13 3.30
CA PRO A 146 19.32 -27.90 4.03
C PRO A 146 19.64 -26.98 5.21
N VAL A 147 18.84 -25.95 5.44
CA VAL A 147 18.86 -25.30 6.75
C VAL A 147 18.24 -26.32 7.70
N GLU A 148 19.06 -27.12 8.37
CA GLU A 148 18.65 -27.83 9.58
C GLU A 148 18.10 -26.78 10.57
N MET A 149 16.78 -26.75 10.70
CA MET A 149 16.13 -26.08 11.81
C MET A 149 16.62 -26.77 13.10
N PRO A 150 17.23 -26.06 14.06
CA PRO A 150 17.46 -26.65 15.36
C PRO A 150 16.12 -27.07 15.96
N ASP A 151 16.07 -28.27 16.54
CA ASP A 151 14.93 -28.75 17.31
C ASP A 151 14.43 -27.66 18.26
N GLN A 152 13.11 -27.41 18.21
CA GLN A 152 12.44 -26.45 19.07
C GLN A 152 12.79 -26.76 20.54
N PRO A 153 13.41 -25.82 21.28
CA PRO A 153 13.70 -26.03 22.69
C PRO A 153 12.40 -26.32 23.46
N PRO A 154 12.42 -27.21 24.46
CA PRO A 154 11.26 -27.46 25.31
C PRO A 154 10.78 -26.13 25.90
N ALA A 155 9.45 -25.93 25.85
CA ALA A 155 8.81 -24.73 26.34
C ALA A 155 9.30 -24.40 27.76
N PRO A 156 9.80 -23.17 28.02
CA PRO A 156 10.12 -22.77 29.38
C PRO A 156 8.83 -22.77 30.21
N ALA A 157 8.93 -23.34 31.41
CA ALA A 157 7.87 -23.24 32.40
C ALA A 157 7.54 -21.76 32.63
N LEU A 158 6.24 -21.45 32.66
CA LEU A 158 5.72 -20.12 32.95
C LEU A 158 6.02 -19.75 34.41
N ASP A 159 7.14 -19.09 34.63
CA ASP A 159 7.42 -18.38 35.88
C ASP A 159 6.67 -17.04 35.84
N ASN A 160 5.58 -16.99 36.62
CA ASN A 160 4.76 -15.81 36.85
C ASN A 160 5.55 -14.73 37.61
N THR A 161 6.22 -13.81 36.90
CA THR A 161 6.59 -12.49 37.46
C THR A 161 7.01 -11.53 36.35
N GLY A 162 6.06 -10.74 35.85
CA GLY A 162 6.31 -9.72 34.83
C GLY A 162 5.05 -8.91 34.54
N SER A 163 4.67 -8.06 35.48
CA SER A 163 3.52 -7.16 35.42
C SER A 163 3.61 -6.16 34.26
N LEU A 164 2.79 -6.37 33.24
CA LEU A 164 2.23 -5.33 32.35
C LEU A 164 0.74 -5.21 32.68
N PRO A 165 0.15 -4.00 32.69
CA PRO A 165 -1.18 -3.79 33.25
C PRO A 165 -2.23 -4.58 32.47
N ALA A 166 -2.89 -5.49 33.19
CA ALA A 166 -4.11 -6.13 32.75
C ALA A 166 -5.17 -5.05 32.46
N GLN A 167 -5.47 -4.82 31.18
CA GLN A 167 -6.75 -4.23 30.79
C GLN A 167 -7.72 -5.35 30.46
N GLN A 168 -8.79 -5.37 31.26
CA GLN A 168 -9.86 -6.34 31.29
C GLN A 168 -10.57 -6.46 29.94
N GLY A 169 -10.77 -7.71 29.49
CA GLY A 169 -11.57 -8.02 28.32
C GLY A 169 -11.70 -9.52 28.06
N SER A 170 -12.27 -10.27 29.01
CA SER A 170 -13.13 -11.44 28.78
C SER A 170 -12.85 -12.32 27.54
N HIS A 171 -12.13 -13.42 27.74
CA HIS A 171 -12.06 -14.65 26.90
C HIS A 171 -11.65 -14.48 25.41
N PRO A 172 -10.83 -15.40 24.83
CA PRO A 172 -10.81 -15.58 23.39
C PRO A 172 -12.21 -16.08 23.02
N SER A 173 -13.06 -15.13 22.68
CA SER A 173 -14.48 -15.36 22.50
C SER A 173 -14.65 -16.23 21.26
N ALA A 174 -15.57 -17.20 21.29
CA ALA A 174 -15.74 -18.19 20.21
C ALA A 174 -15.88 -17.56 18.80
N TRP A 175 -16.34 -16.31 18.74
CA TRP A 175 -16.40 -15.54 17.49
C TRP A 175 -15.02 -15.26 16.88
N LEU A 176 -13.95 -15.14 17.67
CA LEU A 176 -12.59 -14.90 17.18
C LEU A 176 -12.05 -16.14 16.45
N ALA A 177 -12.36 -17.34 16.95
CA ALA A 177 -12.05 -18.59 16.25
C ALA A 177 -12.82 -18.69 14.92
N GLN A 178 -14.09 -18.28 14.92
CA GLN A 178 -14.90 -18.20 13.71
C GLN A 178 -14.37 -17.17 12.71
N LEU A 179 -13.95 -15.98 13.18
CA LEU A 179 -13.33 -14.96 12.34
C LEU A 179 -12.08 -15.50 11.64
N ARG A 180 -11.20 -16.19 12.36
CA ARG A 180 -10.00 -16.78 11.76
C ARG A 180 -10.36 -17.86 10.74
N SER A 181 -11.33 -18.72 11.04
CA SER A 181 -11.81 -19.72 10.08
C SER A 181 -12.37 -19.08 8.81
N ASP A 182 -13.18 -18.02 8.93
CA ASP A 182 -13.75 -17.29 7.79
C ASP A 182 -12.65 -16.56 7.00
N LEU A 183 -11.63 -16.00 7.67
CA LEU A 183 -10.47 -15.39 7.00
C LEU A 183 -9.64 -16.44 6.21
N GLN A 184 -9.49 -17.65 6.74
CA GLN A 184 -8.85 -18.75 6.01
C GLN A 184 -9.69 -19.21 4.81
N ALA A 185 -11.02 -19.26 4.95
CA ALA A 185 -11.91 -19.52 3.82
C ALA A 185 -11.81 -18.42 2.74
N CYS A 186 -11.65 -17.15 3.14
CA CYS A 186 -11.39 -16.05 2.22
C CYS A 186 -10.06 -16.23 1.49
N ASN A 187 -9.02 -16.76 2.13
CA ASN A 187 -7.74 -17.05 1.48
C ASN A 187 -7.83 -18.13 0.40
N ALA A 188 -8.87 -18.96 0.36
CA ALA A 188 -9.10 -19.91 -0.73
C ALA A 188 -9.68 -19.24 -2.00
N GLN A 189 -10.13 -17.99 -1.90
CA GLN A 189 -10.69 -17.24 -3.04
C GLN A 189 -9.59 -16.69 -3.96
N SER A 190 -10.00 -16.21 -5.13
CA SER A 190 -9.11 -15.51 -6.07
C SER A 190 -8.55 -14.23 -5.43
N PHE A 191 -7.38 -13.79 -5.90
CA PHE A 191 -6.66 -12.62 -5.36
C PHE A 191 -7.53 -11.37 -5.26
N PHE A 192 -8.41 -11.12 -6.23
CA PHE A 192 -9.29 -9.94 -6.27
C PHE A 192 -10.47 -10.02 -5.30
N ASP A 193 -10.91 -11.23 -4.95
CA ASP A 193 -12.04 -11.46 -4.03
C ASP A 193 -11.59 -11.60 -2.57
N ARG A 194 -10.29 -11.84 -2.33
CA ARG A 194 -9.72 -11.94 -0.98
C ARG A 194 -9.94 -10.67 -0.15
N PRO A 195 -9.65 -9.44 -0.63
CA PRO A 195 -9.80 -8.24 0.17
C PRO A 195 -11.26 -7.94 0.50
N SER A 196 -12.18 -8.16 -0.44
CA SER A 196 -13.62 -7.94 -0.23
C SER A 196 -14.20 -8.97 0.74
N CYS A 197 -13.84 -10.25 0.60
CA CYS A 197 -14.22 -11.32 1.52
C CYS A 197 -13.67 -11.08 2.93
N ALA A 198 -12.38 -10.76 3.06
CA ALA A 198 -11.76 -10.50 4.35
C ALA A 198 -12.35 -9.26 5.04
N TRP A 199 -12.66 -8.21 4.27
CA TRP A 199 -13.34 -7.03 4.80
C TRP A 199 -14.77 -7.35 5.26
N ALA A 200 -15.53 -8.12 4.49
CA ALA A 200 -16.88 -8.54 4.85
C ALA A 200 -16.88 -9.42 6.12
N ALA A 201 -15.96 -10.37 6.22
CA ALA A 201 -15.79 -11.21 7.41
C ALA A 201 -15.43 -10.36 8.65
N ARG A 202 -14.47 -9.43 8.51
CA ARG A 202 -14.12 -8.50 9.59
C ARG A 202 -15.29 -7.60 9.96
N ASN A 203 -16.07 -7.10 9.01
CA ASN A 203 -17.25 -6.29 9.33
C ASN A 203 -18.33 -7.10 10.07
N LYS A 204 -18.49 -8.38 9.74
CA LYS A 204 -19.44 -9.31 10.41
C LYS A 204 -19.08 -9.55 11.87
N TYR A 205 -17.79 -9.63 12.24
CA TYR A 205 -17.38 -9.97 13.61
C TYR A 205 -16.76 -8.80 14.39
N CYS A 206 -15.91 -7.99 13.78
CA CYS A 206 -15.22 -6.88 14.46
C CYS A 206 -16.17 -5.71 14.80
N THR A 207 -17.20 -5.44 13.96
CA THR A 207 -18.17 -4.36 14.19
C THR A 207 -19.11 -4.64 15.37
N PRO A 208 -19.82 -5.78 15.47
CA PRO A 208 -20.69 -6.04 16.61
C PRO A 208 -19.92 -6.22 17.93
N ASN A 209 -18.69 -6.70 17.88
CA ASN A 209 -17.86 -6.92 19.08
C ASN A 209 -16.96 -5.73 19.45
N ASN A 210 -17.09 -4.58 18.78
CA ASN A 210 -16.28 -3.37 19.01
C ASN A 210 -14.76 -3.66 19.11
N ALA A 211 -14.26 -4.54 18.22
CA ALA A 211 -12.92 -5.10 18.28
C ALA A 211 -11.92 -4.43 17.33
N TRP A 212 -12.37 -3.47 16.51
CA TRP A 212 -11.51 -2.69 15.62
C TRP A 212 -10.38 -2.00 16.40
N GLY A 213 -9.13 -2.28 16.04
CA GLY A 213 -7.93 -1.74 16.69
C GLY A 213 -7.63 -2.31 18.08
N LYS A 214 -8.37 -3.33 18.54
CA LYS A 214 -8.16 -3.99 19.85
C LYS A 214 -7.61 -5.40 19.73
N VAL A 215 -7.84 -6.06 18.59
CA VAL A 215 -7.38 -7.43 18.33
C VAL A 215 -6.60 -7.46 17.01
N GLU A 216 -5.56 -8.29 16.94
CA GLU A 216 -4.67 -8.44 15.77
C GLU A 216 -5.44 -8.66 14.45
N ASP A 217 -6.52 -9.44 14.51
CA ASP A 217 -7.32 -9.79 13.33
C ASP A 217 -8.22 -8.63 12.82
N CYS A 218 -8.35 -7.53 13.56
CA CYS A 218 -9.17 -6.35 13.26
C CYS A 218 -8.33 -5.05 13.27
N PRO A 219 -7.84 -4.56 12.11
CA PRO A 219 -6.98 -3.37 12.06
C PRO A 219 -7.70 -2.10 12.57
N ALA A 220 -6.95 -1.10 13.04
CA ALA A 220 -7.55 0.19 13.38
C ALA A 220 -8.20 0.82 12.15
N LYS A 221 -9.44 1.33 12.28
CA LYS A 221 -10.11 2.08 11.22
C LYS A 221 -9.43 3.45 11.07
N ASN A 222 -8.41 3.51 10.22
CA ASN A 222 -7.89 4.78 9.74
C ASN A 222 -8.72 5.17 8.52
N PHE A 223 -9.47 6.27 8.64
CA PHE A 223 -10.20 6.89 7.54
C PHE A 223 -9.29 7.85 6.80
#